data_AF-A0A7S1RJH5-F1
#
_entry.id   AF-A0A7S1RJH5-F1
#
_cell.length_a   1.000
_cell.length_b   1.000
_cell.length_c   1.000
_cell.angle_alpha   90.00
_cell.angle_beta   90.00
_cell.angle_gamma   90.00
#
_symmetry.space_group_name_H-M   'P 1'
#
loop_
_entity.id
_entity.type
_entity.pdbx_description
1 polymer ?
#
loop_
_entity_poly.entity_id
_entity_poly.type
_entity_poly.pdbx_seq_one_letter_code
_entity_poly.pdbx_strand_id
1 'polypeptide(L)'
;WLKLGSLQSAPPRLQLLNTSGGSLMGVPQGFFSPGLLTGTLVYASLAAIGSFAAITCFAKETPNITKGESRRLGVFVVVASAFCMWLIWACVYMHQMVPIISPTHVVNKH
;
A
#
# COMPACT_ATOMS: atom_id res chain seq x y z
N TRP A 1 1.84 40.75 -48.86
CA TRP A 1 3.07 41.53 -49.07
C TRP A 1 3.46 42.25 -47.78
N LEU A 2 4.58 41.84 -47.20
CA LEU A 2 5.46 42.59 -46.28
C LEU A 2 4.96 42.99 -44.89
N LYS A 3 5.07 42.06 -43.94
CA LYS A 3 5.80 42.32 -42.68
C LYS A 3 6.40 41.01 -42.14
N LEU A 4 7.32 40.45 -42.93
CA LEU A 4 8.29 39.45 -42.52
C LEU A 4 9.55 40.21 -42.09
N GLY A 5 10.06 40.02 -40.87
CA GLY A 5 11.43 40.43 -40.52
C GLY A 5 11.61 41.29 -39.28
N SER A 6 11.56 40.66 -38.11
CA SER A 6 12.36 41.01 -36.92
C SER A 6 12.16 39.87 -35.90
N LEU A 7 12.81 38.71 -36.09
CA LEU A 7 14.07 38.37 -35.39
C LEU A 7 14.00 38.66 -33.89
N GLN A 8 13.27 37.83 -33.16
CA GLN A 8 13.49 37.60 -31.73
C GLN A 8 13.95 36.14 -31.56
N SER A 9 15.18 35.89 -32.02
CA SER A 9 15.94 34.67 -31.74
C SER A 9 16.26 34.61 -30.25
N ALA A 10 15.32 34.12 -29.44
CA ALA A 10 15.62 33.70 -28.07
C ALA A 10 16.20 32.28 -28.11
N PRO A 11 17.34 32.02 -27.45
CA PRO A 11 18.01 30.72 -27.48
C PRO A 11 17.11 29.63 -26.89
N PRO A 12 17.28 28.35 -27.31
CA PRO A 12 16.62 27.24 -26.65
C PRO A 12 17.08 27.25 -25.19
N ARG A 13 16.14 27.47 -24.26
CA ARG A 13 16.34 27.26 -22.83
C ARG A 13 16.60 25.77 -22.61
N LEU A 14 17.84 25.39 -22.85
CA LEU A 14 18.42 24.09 -22.60
C LEU A 14 19.06 24.17 -21.22
N GLN A 15 18.24 24.21 -20.18
CA GLN A 15 18.57 23.80 -18.80
C GLN A 15 17.27 23.71 -18.00
N LEU A 16 17.18 22.66 -17.19
CA LEU A 16 16.24 22.50 -16.08
C LEU A 16 14.83 21.95 -16.38
N LEU A 17 14.78 20.81 -17.07
CA LEU A 17 13.94 19.74 -16.54
C LEU A 17 14.83 18.56 -16.15
N ASN A 18 15.40 18.71 -14.95
CA ASN A 18 15.75 17.61 -14.07
C ASN A 18 14.49 16.79 -13.77
N THR A 19 13.93 16.15 -14.79
CA THR A 19 13.01 15.04 -14.58
C THR A 19 13.90 13.83 -14.49
N SER A 20 14.36 13.59 -13.27
CA SER A 20 14.57 12.27 -12.69
C SER A 20 13.24 11.48 -12.70
N GLY A 21 12.57 11.46 -13.85
CA GLY A 21 11.45 10.61 -14.22
C GLY A 21 11.94 9.67 -15.31
N GLY A 22 13.20 9.23 -15.19
CA GLY A 22 13.45 7.83 -15.38
C GLY A 22 12.48 7.10 -14.47
N SER A 23 11.28 6.83 -14.99
CA SER A 23 10.57 5.60 -14.73
C SER A 23 11.55 4.51 -15.13
N LEU A 24 12.54 4.26 -14.25
CA LEU A 24 13.21 2.99 -14.15
C LEU A 24 12.04 2.02 -14.15
N MET A 25 11.83 1.33 -15.28
CA MET A 25 10.93 0.18 -15.34
C MET A 25 11.17 -0.57 -14.05
N GLY A 26 10.17 -0.55 -13.16
CA GLY A 26 10.37 -0.74 -11.73
C GLY A 26 11.27 -1.94 -11.53
N VAL A 27 12.49 -1.72 -11.05
CA VAL A 27 13.32 -2.82 -10.58
C VAL A 27 12.43 -3.56 -9.59
N PRO A 28 12.19 -4.88 -9.73
CA PRO A 28 11.28 -5.59 -8.87
C PRO A 28 11.80 -5.49 -7.43
N GLN A 29 11.34 -4.47 -6.71
CA GLN A 29 11.48 -4.36 -5.29
C GLN A 29 10.53 -5.43 -4.76
N GLY A 30 11.05 -6.63 -4.53
CA GLY A 30 10.28 -7.76 -4.03
C GLY A 30 9.70 -7.48 -2.63
N PHE A 31 9.90 -8.39 -1.69
CA PHE A 31 9.36 -8.22 -0.33
C PHE A 31 9.86 -6.98 0.43
N PHE A 32 10.90 -6.29 -0.05
CA PHE A 32 11.45 -5.08 0.56
C PHE A 32 10.95 -3.76 -0.06
N SER A 33 9.85 -3.77 -0.84
CA SER A 33 9.27 -2.49 -1.27
C SER A 33 8.84 -1.67 -0.04
N PRO A 34 9.12 -0.35 0.01
CA PRO A 34 8.82 0.48 1.17
C PRO A 34 7.33 0.49 1.53
N GLY A 35 6.44 0.37 0.54
CA GLY A 35 5.00 0.27 0.78
C GLY A 35 4.61 -1.04 1.47
N LEU A 36 5.22 -2.17 1.08
CA LEU A 36 4.97 -3.46 1.73
C LEU A 36 5.46 -3.43 3.19
N LEU A 37 6.66 -2.88 3.43
CA LEU A 37 7.23 -2.78 4.78
C LEU A 37 6.33 -1.95 5.72
N THR A 38 5.84 -0.82 5.21
CA THR A 38 4.95 0.07 5.96
C THR A 38 3.63 -0.63 6.29
N GLY A 39 3.03 -1.33 5.32
CA GLY A 39 1.81 -2.12 5.55
C GLY A 39 2.01 -3.23 6.58
N THR A 40 3.10 -3.98 6.49
CA THR A 40 3.43 -5.04 7.46
C THR A 40 3.57 -4.49 8.88
N LEU A 41 4.24 -3.35 9.07
CA LEU A 41 4.37 -2.73 10.39
C LEU A 41 3.02 -2.30 10.96
N VAL A 42 2.15 -1.72 10.14
CA VAL A 42 0.81 -1.30 10.56
C VAL A 42 -0.03 -2.50 10.96
N TYR A 43 -0.13 -3.53 10.11
CA TYR A 43 -0.90 -4.74 10.43
C TYR A 43 -0.32 -5.52 11.61
N ALA A 44 1.00 -5.56 11.78
CA ALA A 44 1.65 -6.15 12.94
C ALA A 44 1.30 -5.39 14.23
N SER A 45 1.29 -4.06 14.20
CA SER A 45 0.90 -3.25 15.35
C SER A 45 -0.58 -3.44 15.72
N LEU A 46 -1.47 -3.52 14.74
CA LEU A 46 -2.90 -3.81 14.94
C LEU A 46 -3.12 -5.21 15.51
N ALA A 47 -2.38 -6.22 15.02
CA ALA A 47 -2.45 -7.57 15.56
C ALA A 47 -1.97 -7.63 17.03
N ALA A 48 -0.94 -6.86 17.38
CA ALA A 48 -0.45 -6.76 18.76
C ALA A 48 -1.49 -6.10 19.69
N ILE A 49 -2.07 -4.98 19.27
CA ILE A 49 -3.11 -4.28 20.03
C ILE A 49 -4.37 -5.14 20.16
N GLY A 50 -4.80 -5.80 19.08
CA GLY A 50 -5.93 -6.72 19.08
C GLY A 50 -5.71 -7.93 20.00
N SER A 51 -4.49 -8.47 20.04
CA SER A 51 -4.12 -9.56 20.94
C SER A 51 -4.15 -9.11 22.41
N PHE A 52 -3.69 -7.89 22.69
CA PHE A 52 -3.78 -7.29 24.03
C PHE A 52 -5.23 -7.09 24.44
N ALA A 53 -6.07 -6.56 23.54
CA ALA A 53 -7.50 -6.40 23.76
C ALA A 53 -8.22 -7.75 23.99
N ALA A 54 -7.86 -8.79 23.24
CA ALA A 54 -8.39 -10.14 23.44
C ALA A 54 -8.02 -10.67 24.83
N ILE A 55 -6.81 -10.41 25.30
CA ILE A 55 -6.37 -10.79 26.64
C ILE A 55 -7.12 -10.02 27.73
N THR A 56 -7.31 -8.70 27.57
CA THR A 56 -7.93 -7.85 28.59
C THR A 56 -9.46 -7.95 28.63
N CYS A 57 -10.13 -8.11 27.48
CA CYS A 57 -11.59 -8.19 27.40
C CYS A 57 -12.13 -9.59 27.75
N PHE A 58 -11.41 -10.66 27.40
CA PHE A 58 -11.79 -12.03 27.80
C PHE A 58 -11.33 -12.41 29.22
N ALA A 59 -10.68 -11.49 29.95
CA ALA A 59 -10.38 -11.67 31.37
C ALA A 59 -11.61 -11.49 32.29
N LYS A 60 -12.78 -11.12 31.74
CA LYS A 60 -14.02 -10.98 32.50
C LYS A 60 -14.55 -12.37 32.88
N GLU A 61 -14.48 -12.69 34.17
CA GLU A 61 -14.70 -14.02 34.70
C GLU A 61 -16.15 -14.52 34.53
N THR A 62 -16.35 -15.50 33.64
CA THR A 62 -17.53 -16.37 33.69
C THR A 62 -17.18 -17.62 34.52
N PRO A 63 -17.98 -17.98 35.54
CA PRO A 63 -17.58 -18.93 36.60
C PRO A 63 -17.58 -20.43 36.25
N ASN A 64 -17.81 -20.84 35.00
CA ASN A 64 -18.06 -22.27 34.70
C ASN A 64 -17.54 -22.74 33.33
N ILE A 65 -16.35 -22.30 32.91
CA ILE A 65 -15.72 -22.84 31.69
C ILE A 65 -14.19 -22.77 31.80
N THR A 66 -13.47 -23.61 31.08
CA THR A 66 -12.00 -23.70 31.02
C THR A 66 -11.40 -22.39 30.46
N LYS A 67 -11.29 -21.36 31.32
CA LYS A 67 -10.86 -19.99 31.00
C LYS A 67 -9.55 -19.92 30.18
N GLY A 68 -8.66 -20.89 30.37
CA GLY A 68 -7.39 -20.97 29.65
C GLY A 68 -7.51 -21.30 28.17
N GLU A 69 -8.39 -22.24 27.80
CA GLU A 69 -8.52 -22.70 26.41
C GLU A 69 -9.24 -21.68 25.53
N SER A 70 -10.32 -21.10 26.04
CA SER A 70 -11.09 -20.07 25.33
C SER A 70 -10.24 -18.81 25.05
N ARG A 71 -9.41 -18.40 26.01
CA ARG A 71 -8.50 -17.26 25.82
C ARG A 71 -7.43 -17.54 24.76
N ARG A 72 -6.89 -18.75 24.73
CA ARG A 72 -5.88 -19.14 23.73
C ARG A 72 -6.50 -19.18 22.33
N LEU A 73 -7.70 -19.74 22.21
CA LEU A 73 -8.45 -19.75 20.95
C LEU A 73 -8.76 -18.32 20.47
N GLY A 74 -9.19 -17.42 21.38
CA GLY A 74 -9.47 -16.03 21.06
C GLY A 74 -8.25 -15.27 20.52
N VAL A 75 -7.09 -15.42 21.16
CA VAL A 75 -5.83 -14.81 20.67
C VAL A 75 -5.44 -15.39 19.31
N PHE A 76 -5.55 -16.72 19.12
CA PHE A 76 -5.28 -17.34 17.83
C PHE A 76 -6.19 -16.82 16.71
N VAL A 77 -7.49 -16.65 16.97
CA VAL A 77 -8.45 -16.13 15.98
C VAL A 77 -8.14 -14.67 15.62
N VAL A 78 -7.78 -13.84 16.59
CA VAL A 78 -7.42 -12.44 16.34
C VAL A 78 -6.13 -12.34 15.52
N VAL A 79 -5.11 -13.14 15.84
CA VAL A 79 -3.86 -13.17 15.06
C VAL A 79 -4.10 -13.72 13.65
N ALA A 80 -4.84 -14.83 13.52
CA ALA A 80 -5.14 -15.45 12.22
C ALA A 80 -5.97 -14.54 11.31
N SER A 81 -6.97 -13.84 11.85
CA SER A 81 -7.78 -12.89 11.09
C SER A 81 -6.98 -11.65 10.66
N ALA A 82 -6.16 -11.09 11.55
CA ALA A 82 -5.27 -9.98 11.20
C ALA A 82 -4.25 -10.39 10.12
N PHE A 83 -3.68 -11.59 10.24
CA PHE A 83 -2.76 -12.14 9.24
C PHE A 83 -3.45 -12.38 7.89
N CYS A 84 -4.68 -12.92 7.90
CA CYS A 84 -5.46 -13.13 6.69
C CYS A 84 -5.81 -11.81 5.97
N MET A 85 -6.25 -10.79 6.72
CA MET A 85 -6.46 -9.46 6.14
C MET A 85 -5.17 -8.86 5.56
N TRP A 86 -4.04 -9.04 6.25
CA TRP A 86 -2.74 -8.59 5.74
C TRP A 86 -2.34 -9.31 4.45
N LEU A 87 -2.55 -10.62 4.34
CA LEU A 87 -2.27 -11.38 3.13
C LEU A 87 -3.09 -10.89 1.94
N ILE A 88 -4.40 -10.67 2.11
CA ILE A 88 -5.26 -10.14 1.05
C ILE A 88 -4.76 -8.77 0.58
N TRP A 89 -4.43 -7.88 1.53
CA TRP A 89 -3.86 -6.58 1.22
C TRP A 89 -2.53 -6.67 0.47
N ALA A 90 -1.62 -7.53 0.92
CA ALA A 90 -0.32 -7.74 0.29
C ALA A 90 -0.46 -8.29 -1.14
N CYS A 91 -1.40 -9.22 -1.37
CA CYS A 91 -1.70 -9.77 -2.68
C CYS A 91 -2.22 -8.70 -3.66
N VAL A 92 -3.21 -7.88 -3.25
CA VAL A 92 -3.74 -6.82 -4.12
C VAL A 92 -2.73 -5.71 -4.37
N TYR A 93 -1.85 -5.43 -3.41
CA TYR A 93 -0.76 -4.47 -3.57
C TYR A 93 0.30 -4.96 -4.57
N MET A 94 0.71 -6.22 -4.46
CA MET A 94 1.64 -6.85 -5.41
C MET A 94 1.06 -6.97 -6.82
N HIS A 95 -0.24 -7.25 -6.95
CA HIS A 95 -0.93 -7.29 -8.24
C HIS A 95 -0.87 -5.94 -8.98
N GLN A 96 -0.74 -4.82 -8.26
CA GLN A 96 -0.72 -3.48 -8.84
C GLN A 96 0.69 -2.96 -9.20
N MET A 97 1.77 -3.63 -8.78
CA MET A 97 3.14 -3.14 -9.04
C MET A 97 3.60 -3.28 -10.50
N VAL A 98 3.00 -4.17 -11.28
CA VAL A 98 3.32 -4.33 -12.71
C VAL A 98 2.00 -4.44 -13.51
N PRO A 99 1.34 -3.32 -13.82
CA PRO A 99 0.12 -3.34 -14.62
C PRO A 99 0.46 -3.70 -16.07
N ILE A 100 -0.08 -4.82 -16.56
CA ILE A 100 0.06 -5.25 -17.97
C ILE A 100 -0.93 -4.48 -18.88
N ILE A 101 -2.05 -4.02 -18.33
CA ILE A 101 -3.05 -3.19 -19.02
C ILE A 101 -3.15 -1.85 -18.29
N SER A 102 -3.01 -0.76 -19.06
CA SER A 102 -3.30 0.60 -18.59
C SER A 102 -4.73 0.99 -19.00
N PRO A 103 -5.51 1.66 -18.14
CA PRO A 103 -6.87 2.07 -18.48
C PRO A 103 -6.85 3.14 -19.60
N THR A 104 -7.68 2.94 -20.62
CA THR A 104 -7.94 3.92 -21.68
C THR A 104 -9.24 4.67 -21.40
N HIS A 105 -9.16 5.96 -21.10
CA HIS A 105 -10.34 6.78 -20.87
C HIS A 105 -10.80 7.43 -22.18
N VAL A 106 -11.91 6.96 -22.76
CA VAL A 106 -12.58 7.63 -23.87
C VAL A 106 -13.38 8.83 -23.35
N VAL A 107 -12.81 10.04 -23.47
CA VAL A 107 -13.52 11.28 -23.16
C VAL A 107 -14.55 11.53 -24.27
N ASN A 108 -15.82 11.28 -23.99
CA ASN A 108 -16.92 11.75 -24.83
C ASN A 108 -17.07 13.27 -24.64
N LYS A 109 -16.71 14.06 -25.66
CA LYS A 109 -17.05 15.48 -25.72
C LYS A 109 -18.41 15.61 -26.41
N HIS A 110 -19.44 15.92 -25.63
CA HIS A 110 -20.71 16.45 -26.15
C HIS A 110 -20.60 17.95 -26.35
#